data_AF-A0A2S2QNI4-F1
#
_entry.id   AF-A0A2S2QNI4-F1
#
_cell.length_a   1.000
_cell.length_b   1.000
_cell.length_c   1.000
_cell.angle_alpha   90.00
_cell.angle_beta   90.00
_cell.angle_gamma   90.00
#
_symmetry.space_group_name_H-M   'P 1'
#
loop_
_entity.id
_entity.type
_entity.pdbx_description
1 polymer ?
#
loop_
_entity_poly.entity_id
_entity_poly.type
_entity_poly.pdbx_seq_one_letter_code
_entity_poly.pdbx_strand_id
1 'polypeptide(L)'
;MFSFYFIRLTFTPYEVNAFNTLSCNRIVIPMGILQYPFFGHNLQVLNYGYLGFVLGHEITHGFDNKGRQFDADGHLNDWLTKKSSDNFISRTHCFIAHYGSYLMPGTDDMINGTLTLNENIADNGGIREAFWGYRNFVAKHGEEDKLPGLEHLSHEQIYFLAFSNVS
;
A
#
# COMPACT_ATOMS: atom_id res chain seq x y z
N MET A 1 34.78 12.72 16.89
CA MET A 1 33.64 12.43 17.78
C MET A 1 32.44 12.18 16.88
N PHE A 2 32.11 10.91 16.63
CA PHE A 2 30.95 10.57 15.79
C PHE A 2 29.70 10.73 16.65
N SER A 3 28.90 11.75 16.34
CA SER A 3 27.57 11.91 16.93
C SER A 3 26.65 10.89 16.28
N PHE A 4 26.34 9.81 17.00
CA PHE A 4 25.23 8.93 16.62
C PHE A 4 23.93 9.64 16.98
N TYR A 5 23.28 10.23 15.99
CA TYR A 5 21.88 10.61 16.12
C TYR A 5 21.06 9.31 16.21
N PHE A 6 20.65 8.95 17.43
CA PHE A 6 19.57 7.99 17.60
C PHE A 6 18.30 8.66 17.10
N ILE A 7 17.93 8.39 15.85
CA ILE A 7 16.57 8.62 15.37
C ILE A 7 15.70 7.67 16.20
N ARG A 8 14.96 8.22 17.16
CA ARG A 8 14.03 7.46 17.99
C ARG A 8 12.89 7.02 17.07
N LEU A 9 12.99 5.80 16.54
CA LEU A 9 11.89 5.17 15.82
C LEU A 9 10.79 4.84 16.85
N THR A 10 9.55 5.19 16.55
CA THR A 10 8.37 4.80 17.35
C THR A 10 7.91 3.37 17.06
N PHE A 11 8.76 2.58 16.41
CA PHE A 11 8.46 1.23 15.90
C PHE A 11 9.60 0.30 16.26
N THR A 12 9.29 -0.96 16.52
CA THR A 12 10.26 -1.98 16.90
C THR A 12 10.62 -2.89 15.71
N PRO A 13 11.86 -3.43 15.62
CA PRO A 13 12.27 -4.25 14.48
C PRO A 13 11.46 -5.54 14.31
N TYR A 14 10.81 -6.02 15.37
CA TYR A 14 10.03 -7.27 15.40
C TYR A 14 8.53 -7.05 15.15
N GLU A 15 8.08 -5.80 14.93
CA GLU A 15 6.70 -5.53 14.53
C GLU A 15 6.38 -6.14 13.15
N VAL A 16 5.22 -6.78 13.07
CA VAL A 16 4.65 -7.27 11.81
C VAL A 16 3.70 -6.19 11.29
N ASN A 17 4.28 -5.12 10.77
CA ASN A 17 3.54 -3.98 10.22
C ASN A 17 4.43 -3.21 9.21
N ALA A 18 3.89 -2.18 8.58
CA ALA A 18 4.61 -1.21 7.76
C ALA A 18 4.09 0.21 8.05
N PHE A 19 4.90 1.23 7.77
CA PHE A 19 4.53 2.61 8.13
C PHE A 19 5.08 3.65 7.17
N ASN A 20 4.25 4.65 6.86
CA ASN A 20 4.67 5.92 6.27
C ASN A 20 4.81 7.01 7.34
N THR A 21 5.98 7.65 7.39
CA THR A 21 6.25 8.82 8.24
C THR A 21 6.29 10.09 7.37
N LEU A 22 5.17 10.80 7.29
CA LEU A 22 5.00 11.99 6.44
C LEU A 22 6.04 13.08 6.70
N SER A 23 6.29 13.41 7.97
CA SER A 23 7.24 14.48 8.36
C SER A 23 8.71 14.16 8.04
N CYS A 24 9.01 12.92 7.65
CA CYS A 24 10.34 12.51 7.23
C CYS A 24 10.35 11.97 5.80
N ASN A 25 9.22 12.04 5.10
CA ASN A 25 8.98 11.44 3.79
C ASN A 25 9.61 10.05 3.65
N ARG A 26 9.29 9.15 4.60
CA ARG A 26 9.97 7.85 4.72
C ARG A 26 8.97 6.72 4.93
N ILE A 27 9.23 5.61 4.26
CA ILE A 27 8.58 4.32 4.50
C ILE A 27 9.49 3.46 5.38
N VAL A 28 8.90 2.80 6.37
CA VAL A 28 9.60 1.91 7.30
C VAL A 28 9.01 0.51 7.17
N ILE A 29 9.87 -0.45 6.84
CA ILE A 29 9.55 -1.87 6.75
C ILE A 29 10.39 -2.61 7.80
N PRO A 30 9.85 -2.89 8.99
CA PRO A 30 10.51 -3.69 10.02
C PRO A 30 10.88 -5.09 9.52
N MET A 31 11.84 -5.73 10.20
CA MET A 31 12.23 -7.10 9.85
C MET A 31 11.09 -8.10 10.12
N GLY A 32 10.24 -7.82 11.11
CA GLY A 32 9.11 -8.67 11.48
C GLY A 32 8.10 -8.93 10.36
N ILE A 33 7.92 -8.01 9.39
CA ILE A 33 7.05 -8.26 8.23
C ILE A 33 7.77 -8.99 7.08
N LEU A 34 9.10 -9.05 7.08
CA LEU A 34 9.89 -9.70 6.01
C LEU A 34 10.00 -11.22 6.18
N GLN A 35 8.86 -11.87 6.38
CA GLN A 35 8.75 -13.32 6.56
C GLN A 35 7.50 -13.85 5.84
N TYR A 36 7.30 -15.17 5.85
CA TYR A 36 6.08 -15.79 5.32
C TYR A 36 4.83 -15.28 6.09
N PRO A 37 3.69 -15.00 5.41
CA PRO A 37 3.45 -15.12 3.97
C PRO A 37 3.87 -13.88 3.16
N PHE A 38 4.38 -12.83 3.78
CA PHE A 38 4.64 -11.57 3.10
C PHE A 38 5.81 -11.60 2.10
N PHE A 39 6.88 -12.33 2.43
CA PHE A 39 8.10 -12.36 1.62
C PHE A 39 8.84 -13.69 1.72
N GLY A 40 9.70 -13.96 0.73
CA GLY A 40 10.55 -15.15 0.66
C GLY A 40 9.98 -16.27 -0.21
N HIS A 41 9.00 -15.97 -1.06
CA HIS A 41 8.49 -16.93 -2.03
C HIS A 41 9.43 -17.05 -3.22
N ASN A 42 9.54 -18.26 -3.78
CA ASN A 42 10.28 -18.50 -5.02
C ASN A 42 9.61 -17.88 -6.25
N LEU A 43 8.33 -17.51 -6.14
CA LEU A 43 7.57 -16.84 -7.20
C LEU A 43 7.37 -15.36 -6.85
N GLN A 44 7.79 -14.49 -7.76
CA GLN A 44 7.66 -13.05 -7.65
C GLN A 44 6.22 -12.61 -7.66
N VAL A 45 5.32 -13.27 -8.39
CA VAL A 45 3.88 -12.96 -8.35
C VAL A 45 3.34 -12.92 -6.91
N LEU A 46 3.81 -13.82 -6.04
CA LEU A 46 3.45 -13.84 -4.63
C LEU A 46 4.11 -12.70 -3.87
N ASN A 47 5.41 -12.48 -4.05
CA ASN A 47 6.12 -11.37 -3.40
C ASN A 47 5.50 -10.00 -3.77
N TYR A 48 5.05 -9.81 -5.02
CA TYR A 48 4.36 -8.60 -5.45
C TYR A 48 2.93 -8.51 -4.89
N GLY A 49 2.18 -9.61 -4.86
CA GLY A 49 0.84 -9.66 -4.29
C GLY A 49 0.80 -9.43 -2.77
N TYR A 50 1.87 -9.81 -2.06
CA TYR A 50 2.02 -9.61 -0.63
C TYR A 50 2.83 -8.36 -0.28
N LEU A 51 4.16 -8.47 -0.13
CA LEU A 51 5.01 -7.34 0.25
C LEU A 51 4.97 -6.19 -0.77
N GLY A 52 4.84 -6.49 -2.06
CA GLY A 52 4.70 -5.47 -3.09
C GLY A 52 3.48 -4.59 -2.87
N PHE A 53 2.34 -5.19 -2.54
CA PHE A 53 1.12 -4.47 -2.14
C PHE A 53 1.38 -3.57 -0.93
N VAL A 54 1.97 -4.12 0.15
CA VAL A 54 2.28 -3.35 1.36
C VAL A 54 3.18 -2.15 1.05
N LEU A 55 4.23 -2.35 0.25
CA LEU A 55 5.10 -1.26 -0.19
C LEU A 55 4.34 -0.20 -0.99
N GLY A 56 3.48 -0.63 -1.92
CA GLY A 56 2.65 0.27 -2.71
C GLY A 56 1.66 1.06 -1.84
N HIS A 57 1.08 0.43 -0.82
CA HIS A 57 0.19 1.06 0.16
C HIS A 57 0.94 2.16 0.92
N GLU A 58 2.11 1.85 1.49
CA GLU A 58 2.91 2.84 2.21
C GLU A 58 3.44 3.98 1.33
N ILE A 59 3.77 3.71 0.06
CA ILE A 59 4.11 4.77 -0.91
C ILE A 59 2.90 5.67 -1.12
N THR A 60 1.71 5.08 -1.29
CA THR A 60 0.49 5.81 -1.59
C THR A 60 0.07 6.72 -0.43
N HIS A 61 0.37 6.38 0.82
CA HIS A 61 0.17 7.28 1.96
C HIS A 61 0.87 8.63 1.83
N GLY A 62 2.01 8.71 1.13
CA GLY A 62 2.65 9.99 0.83
C GLY A 62 1.81 10.90 -0.06
N PHE A 63 0.79 10.36 -0.73
CA PHE A 63 -0.06 11.05 -1.70
C PHE A 63 -1.56 10.94 -1.39
N ASP A 64 -1.93 10.38 -0.23
CA ASP A 64 -3.32 10.28 0.19
C ASP A 64 -3.89 11.67 0.59
N ASN A 65 -5.13 11.70 1.11
CA ASN A 65 -5.78 12.97 1.44
C ASN A 65 -5.03 13.80 2.51
N LYS A 66 -4.26 13.15 3.40
CA LYS A 66 -3.37 13.79 4.36
C LYS A 66 -1.97 13.97 3.78
N GLY A 67 -1.39 12.93 3.19
CA GLY A 67 -0.01 12.92 2.70
C GLY A 67 0.27 13.97 1.65
N ARG A 68 -0.68 14.22 0.74
CA ARG A 68 -0.56 15.25 -0.31
C ARG A 68 -0.30 16.67 0.22
N GLN A 69 -0.52 16.92 1.51
CA GLN A 69 -0.31 18.22 2.14
C GLN A 69 1.15 18.41 2.60
N PHE A 70 1.96 17.35 2.53
CA PHE A 70 3.37 17.36 2.88
C PHE A 70 4.21 17.40 1.59
N ASP A 71 5.20 18.29 1.54
CA ASP A 71 6.16 18.33 0.43
C ASP A 71 7.26 17.26 0.56
N ALA A 72 8.20 17.24 -0.39
CA ALA A 72 9.25 16.22 -0.47
C ALA A 72 10.18 16.19 0.75
N ASP A 73 10.27 17.29 1.51
CA ASP A 73 11.07 17.41 2.72
C ASP A 73 10.26 17.06 3.99
N GLY A 74 8.96 16.74 3.85
CA GLY A 74 8.07 16.42 4.95
C GLY A 74 7.50 17.65 5.66
N HIS A 75 7.50 18.82 5.02
CA HIS A 75 6.88 20.02 5.57
C HIS A 75 5.43 20.16 5.08
N LEU A 76 4.55 20.66 5.96
CA LEU A 76 3.18 21.00 5.57
C LEU A 76 3.21 22.21 4.62
N ASN A 77 2.93 21.97 3.35
CA ASN A 77 3.06 22.95 2.28
C ASN A 77 2.11 22.60 1.12
N ASP A 78 1.38 23.59 0.60
CA ASP A 78 0.50 23.37 -0.55
C ASP A 78 1.31 23.46 -1.85
N TRP A 79 1.90 22.33 -2.23
CA TRP A 79 2.72 22.20 -3.44
C TRP A 79 1.92 21.80 -4.69
N LEU A 80 0.61 21.56 -4.55
CA LEU A 80 -0.28 21.25 -5.66
C LEU A 80 -0.92 22.53 -6.21
N THR A 81 -1.14 22.59 -7.53
CA THR A 81 -1.98 23.66 -8.08
C THR A 81 -3.40 23.52 -7.55
N LYS A 82 -4.12 24.64 -7.41
CA LYS A 82 -5.54 24.64 -7.02
C LYS A 82 -6.38 23.65 -7.85
N LYS A 83 -6.17 23.63 -9.17
CA LYS A 83 -6.86 22.70 -10.08
C LYS A 83 -6.58 21.24 -9.74
N SER A 84 -5.33 20.89 -9.42
CA SER A 84 -4.96 19.52 -9.02
C SER A 84 -5.59 19.15 -7.67
N SER A 85 -5.58 20.07 -6.71
CA SER A 85 -6.20 19.89 -5.38
C SER A 85 -7.72 19.67 -5.49
N ASP A 86 -8.41 20.51 -6.27
CA ASP A 86 -9.85 20.39 -6.52
C ASP A 86 -10.20 19.05 -7.19
N ASN A 87 -9.40 18.63 -8.20
CA ASN A 87 -9.59 17.35 -8.87
C ASN A 87 -9.32 16.15 -7.95
N PHE A 88 -8.33 16.24 -7.06
CA PHE A 88 -8.06 15.21 -6.07
C PHE A 88 -9.26 15.03 -5.14
N ILE A 89 -9.75 16.11 -4.54
CA ILE A 89 -10.90 16.10 -3.63
C ILE A 89 -12.14 15.54 -4.34
N SER A 90 -12.40 15.98 -5.58
CA SER A 90 -13.49 15.45 -6.41
C SER A 90 -13.45 13.93 -6.54
N ARG A 91 -12.25 13.35 -6.78
CA ARG A 91 -12.08 11.89 -6.88
C ARG A 91 -12.23 11.18 -5.54
N THR A 92 -11.84 11.80 -4.42
CA THR A 92 -12.00 11.19 -3.10
C THR A 92 -13.47 10.95 -2.73
N HIS A 93 -14.41 11.73 -3.27
CA HIS A 93 -15.84 11.49 -3.04
C HIS A 93 -16.30 10.12 -3.56
N CYS A 94 -15.66 9.59 -4.62
CA CYS A 94 -15.94 8.24 -5.11
C CYS A 94 -15.61 7.20 -4.03
N PHE A 95 -14.44 7.31 -3.40
CA PHE A 95 -14.03 6.42 -2.31
C PHE A 95 -14.95 6.54 -1.09
N ILE A 96 -15.27 7.77 -0.67
CA ILE A 96 -16.16 8.00 0.47
C ILE A 96 -17.52 7.35 0.22
N ALA A 97 -18.11 7.56 -0.96
CA ALA A 97 -19.42 6.99 -1.29
C ALA A 97 -19.37 5.47 -1.45
N HIS A 98 -18.34 4.94 -2.11
CA HIS A 98 -18.19 3.51 -2.32
C HIS A 98 -18.03 2.77 -1.00
N TYR A 99 -17.04 3.15 -0.19
CA TYR A 99 -16.79 2.51 1.09
C TYR A 99 -17.89 2.80 2.11
N GLY A 100 -18.52 3.97 2.05
CA GLY A 100 -19.67 4.33 2.88
C GLY A 100 -20.94 3.51 2.61
N SER A 101 -20.99 2.76 1.51
CA SER A 101 -22.11 1.90 1.15
C SER A 101 -22.02 0.47 1.69
N TYR A 102 -20.92 0.11 2.36
CA TYR A 102 -20.77 -1.20 2.97
C TYR A 102 -21.30 -1.21 4.40
N LEU A 103 -22.07 -2.26 4.72
CA LEU A 103 -22.44 -2.59 6.09
C LEU A 103 -21.22 -3.15 6.82
N MET A 104 -20.94 -2.64 8.02
CA MET A 104 -19.86 -3.17 8.85
C MET A 104 -20.26 -4.56 9.37
N PRO A 105 -19.48 -5.62 9.06
CA PRO A 105 -19.81 -6.99 9.44
C PRO A 105 -20.05 -7.13 10.95
N GLY A 106 -21.16 -7.77 11.32
CA GLY A 106 -21.51 -8.00 12.73
C GLY A 106 -22.14 -6.79 13.44
N THR A 107 -22.47 -5.73 12.71
CA THR A 107 -23.17 -4.54 13.22
C THR A 107 -24.29 -4.11 12.26
N ASP A 108 -25.14 -3.20 12.72
CA ASP A 108 -26.14 -2.53 11.87
C ASP A 108 -25.61 -1.19 11.29
N ASP A 109 -24.34 -0.87 11.53
CA ASP A 109 -23.73 0.40 11.13
C ASP A 109 -23.07 0.31 9.75
N MET A 110 -23.13 1.40 8.99
CA MET A 110 -22.40 1.55 7.73
C MET A 110 -20.95 1.96 8.02
N ILE A 111 -20.00 1.51 7.19
CA ILE A 111 -18.62 2.00 7.28
C ILE A 111 -18.60 3.52 7.09
N ASN A 112 -17.83 4.23 7.90
CA ASN A 112 -17.60 5.66 7.69
C ASN A 112 -16.53 5.86 6.61
N GLY A 113 -16.96 6.01 5.36
CA GLY A 113 -16.05 6.20 4.21
C GLY A 113 -15.17 7.46 4.28
N THR A 114 -15.53 8.45 5.10
CA THR A 114 -14.66 9.62 5.36
C THR A 114 -13.55 9.27 6.34
N LEU A 115 -13.87 8.49 7.38
CA LEU A 115 -12.91 8.05 8.38
C LEU A 115 -11.85 7.11 7.78
N THR A 116 -12.27 6.20 6.89
CA THR A 116 -11.38 5.21 6.26
C THR A 116 -10.71 5.71 4.98
N LEU A 117 -10.94 6.96 4.58
CA LEU A 117 -10.55 7.47 3.26
C LEU A 117 -9.06 7.30 2.94
N ASN A 118 -8.16 7.61 3.89
CA ASN A 118 -6.72 7.52 3.64
C ASN A 118 -6.29 6.09 3.35
N GLU A 119 -6.72 5.14 4.18
CA GLU A 119 -6.47 3.71 4.01
C GLU A 119 -7.07 3.19 2.70
N ASN A 120 -8.32 3.57 2.39
CA ASN A 120 -8.96 3.16 1.13
C ASN A 120 -8.19 3.65 -0.10
N ILE A 121 -7.66 4.87 -0.07
CA ILE A 121 -6.80 5.41 -1.14
C ILE A 121 -5.50 4.60 -1.21
N ALA A 122 -4.87 4.34 -0.07
CA ALA A 122 -3.61 3.60 0.04
C ALA A 122 -3.74 2.16 -0.46
N ASP A 123 -4.81 1.44 -0.09
CA ASP A 123 -5.10 0.09 -0.55
C ASP A 123 -5.28 0.03 -2.07
N ASN A 124 -6.10 0.91 -2.62
CA ASN A 124 -6.38 0.94 -4.06
C ASN A 124 -5.16 1.38 -4.89
N GLY A 125 -4.35 2.30 -4.36
CA GLY A 125 -3.07 2.67 -4.96
C GLY A 125 -2.09 1.52 -4.89
N GLY A 126 -1.92 0.92 -3.71
CA GLY A 126 -0.96 -0.16 -3.45
C GLY A 126 -1.20 -1.38 -4.31
N ILE A 127 -2.45 -1.86 -4.37
CA ILE A 127 -2.79 -3.04 -5.20
C ILE A 127 -2.56 -2.76 -6.68
N ARG A 128 -2.78 -1.52 -7.14
CA ARG A 128 -2.54 -1.15 -8.54
C ARG A 128 -1.05 -1.07 -8.83
N GLU A 129 -0.29 -0.31 -8.05
CA GLU A 129 1.13 -0.08 -8.32
C GLU A 129 1.94 -1.36 -8.18
N ALA A 130 1.61 -2.23 -7.21
CA ALA A 130 2.25 -3.53 -7.07
C ALA A 130 1.95 -4.46 -8.27
N PHE A 131 0.72 -4.45 -8.79
CA PHE A 131 0.37 -5.23 -9.98
C PHE A 131 1.12 -4.74 -11.23
N TRP A 132 1.22 -3.42 -11.40
CA TRP A 132 2.04 -2.84 -12.47
C TRP A 132 3.52 -3.15 -12.30
N GLY A 133 4.03 -3.15 -11.06
CA GLY A 133 5.37 -3.62 -10.72
C GLY A 133 5.61 -5.05 -11.17
N TYR A 134 4.66 -5.96 -10.90
CA TYR A 134 4.73 -7.35 -11.34
C TYR A 134 4.72 -7.47 -12.88
N ARG A 135 3.82 -6.77 -13.56
CA ARG A 135 3.77 -6.78 -15.04
C ARG A 135 5.08 -6.27 -15.66
N ASN A 136 5.69 -5.26 -15.06
CA ASN A 136 7.00 -4.76 -15.47
C ASN A 136 8.12 -5.79 -15.22
N PHE A 137 8.04 -6.56 -14.13
CA PHE A 137 8.95 -7.68 -13.89
C PHE A 137 8.82 -8.75 -14.98
N VAL A 138 7.60 -9.19 -15.29
CA VAL A 138 7.32 -10.20 -16.32
C VAL A 138 7.78 -9.72 -17.70
N ALA A 139 7.55 -8.45 -18.05
CA ALA A 139 8.00 -7.89 -19.31
C ALA A 139 9.54 -7.92 -19.49
N LYS A 140 10.28 -7.91 -18.37
CA LYS A 140 11.76 -7.93 -18.37
C LYS A 140 12.36 -9.33 -18.25
N HIS A 141 11.71 -10.23 -17.53
CA HIS A 141 12.29 -11.53 -17.14
C HIS A 141 11.54 -12.74 -17.73
N GLY A 142 10.39 -12.52 -18.36
CA GLY A 142 9.49 -13.59 -18.79
C GLY A 142 8.47 -13.96 -17.72
N GLU A 143 7.51 -14.80 -18.11
CA GLU A 143 6.53 -15.37 -17.18
C GLU A 143 7.19 -16.46 -16.32
N GLU A 144 6.83 -16.53 -15.05
CA GLU A 144 7.36 -17.50 -14.10
C GLU A 144 6.73 -18.89 -14.29
N ASP A 145 7.23 -19.90 -13.57
CA ASP A 145 6.59 -21.22 -13.53
C ASP A 145 5.26 -21.16 -12.77
N LYS A 146 4.30 -21.97 -13.22
CA LYS A 146 2.98 -22.09 -12.55
C LYS A 146 3.11 -22.75 -11.18
N LEU A 147 2.24 -22.35 -10.25
CA LEU A 147 2.11 -22.99 -8.94
C LEU A 147 1.57 -24.41 -9.07
N PRO A 148 2.26 -25.43 -8.51
CA PRO A 148 1.77 -26.80 -8.50
C PRO A 148 0.38 -26.92 -7.85
N GLY A 149 -0.56 -27.59 -8.51
CA GLY A 149 -1.96 -27.72 -8.09
C GLY A 149 -2.86 -26.53 -8.39
N LEU A 150 -2.30 -25.41 -8.89
CA LEU A 150 -3.01 -24.20 -9.31
C LEU A 150 -2.66 -23.80 -10.75
N GLU A 151 -2.20 -24.73 -11.58
CA GLU A 151 -1.73 -24.47 -12.95
C GLU A 151 -2.82 -23.96 -13.89
N HIS A 152 -4.08 -24.16 -13.53
CA HIS A 152 -5.25 -23.65 -14.23
C HIS A 152 -5.48 -22.14 -14.02
N LEU A 153 -4.76 -21.52 -13.07
CA LEU A 153 -4.84 -20.09 -12.80
C LEU A 153 -3.72 -19.33 -13.52
N SER A 154 -4.05 -18.13 -14.01
CA SER A 154 -3.05 -17.19 -14.51
C SER A 154 -2.26 -16.60 -13.34
N HIS A 155 -1.04 -16.10 -13.61
CA HIS A 155 -0.30 -15.38 -12.57
C HIS A 155 -1.04 -14.12 -12.10
N GLU A 156 -1.77 -13.44 -12.98
CA GLU A 156 -2.60 -12.30 -12.56
C GLU A 156 -3.69 -12.75 -11.57
N GLN A 157 -4.31 -13.91 -11.76
CA GLN A 157 -5.25 -14.48 -10.77
C GLN A 157 -4.54 -14.84 -9.46
N ILE A 158 -3.35 -15.46 -9.53
CA ILE A 158 -2.53 -15.76 -8.35
C ILE A 158 -2.15 -14.47 -7.59
N TYR A 159 -1.84 -13.38 -8.29
CA TYR A 159 -1.54 -12.08 -7.69
C TYR A 159 -2.72 -11.59 -6.84
N PHE A 160 -3.93 -11.60 -7.38
CA PHE A 160 -5.12 -11.15 -6.65
C PHE A 160 -5.50 -12.11 -5.51
N LEU A 161 -5.26 -13.43 -5.66
CA LEU A 161 -5.41 -14.39 -4.56
C LEU A 161 -4.40 -14.16 -3.43
N ALA A 162 -3.14 -13.86 -3.76
CA ALA A 162 -2.10 -13.52 -2.78
C ALA A 162 -2.48 -12.25 -2.02
N PHE A 163 -2.84 -11.17 -2.73
CA PHE A 163 -3.35 -9.94 -2.12
C PHE A 163 -4.51 -10.24 -1.13
N SER A 164 -5.50 -11.01 -1.58
CA SER A 164 -6.71 -11.30 -0.79
C SER A 164 -6.45 -12.11 0.49
N ASN A 165 -5.31 -12.80 0.59
CA ASN A 165 -4.95 -13.57 1.79
C ASN A 165 -4.35 -12.70 2.91
N VAL A 166 -3.98 -11.46 2.63
CA VAL A 166 -3.37 -10.54 3.60
C VAL A 166 -4.12 -9.21 3.76
N SER A 167 -5.12 -8.95 2.90
CA SER A 167 -6.02 -7.80 2.95
C SER A 167 -7.29 -8.08 3.77
#